data_AF-A0A7V9GA10-F1
#
_entry.id   AF-A0A7V9GA10-F1
#
_cell.length_a   1.000
_cell.length_b   1.000
_cell.length_c   1.000
_cell.angle_alpha   90.00
_cell.angle_beta   90.00
_cell.angle_gamma   90.00
#
_symmetry.space_group_name_H-M   'P 1'
#
loop_
_entity.id
_entity.type
_entity.pdbx_description
1 polymer ?
#
loop_
_entity_poly.entity_id
_entity_poly.type
_entity_poly.pdbx_seq_one_letter_code
_entity_poly.pdbx_strand_id
1 'polypeptide(L)'
;MLTVELFSAECYFQTKKKAKSFDIADFFVDLANSLYAQGYTSADIFLDNNPTHKNKMKTDFLNKLDIPITIRFHHFPRYSPLCNPTEYLIHLIRQKYLHHHDYKLNLQELEKILSDNLLGKAFISKEQLVNILEHIHNLVLST
;
A
#
# COMPACT_ATOMS: atom_id res chain seq x y z
N MET A 1 6.27 2.93 -1.54
CA MET A 1 4.83 2.63 -1.57
C MET A 1 4.57 1.45 -0.65
N LEU A 2 3.48 1.51 0.11
CA LEU A 2 2.98 0.38 0.91
C LEU A 2 1.53 0.16 0.47
N THR A 3 1.16 -1.10 0.24
CA THR A 3 -0.19 -1.50 -0.11
C THR A 3 -0.52 -2.77 0.67
N VAL A 4 -1.75 -2.86 1.18
CA VAL A 4 -2.28 -4.06 1.81
C VAL A 4 -3.43 -4.59 0.96
N GLU A 5 -3.41 -5.89 0.70
CA GLU A 5 -4.49 -6.59 0.01
C GLU A 5 -5.52 -7.05 1.04
N LEU A 6 -6.81 -6.78 0.78
CA LEU A 6 -7.83 -6.88 1.82
C LEU A 6 -8.35 -8.30 2.10
N PHE A 7 -8.17 -9.26 1.19
CA PHE A 7 -8.68 -10.63 1.35
C PHE A 7 -7.66 -11.55 2.06
N SER A 8 -6.38 -11.36 1.78
CA SER A 8 -5.26 -12.15 2.27
C SER A 8 -4.49 -11.46 3.40
N ALA A 9 -4.62 -10.13 3.54
CA ALA A 9 -3.78 -9.28 4.37
C ALA A 9 -2.29 -9.26 3.95
N GLU A 10 -1.98 -9.65 2.72
CA GLU A 10 -0.64 -9.55 2.16
C GLU A 10 -0.22 -8.09 1.95
N CYS A 11 1.04 -7.82 2.29
CA CYS A 11 1.65 -6.51 2.09
C CYS A 11 2.55 -6.49 0.85
N TYR A 12 2.42 -5.44 0.07
CA TYR A 12 3.28 -5.11 -1.06
C TYR A 12 4.02 -3.82 -0.72
N PHE A 13 5.35 -3.84 -0.84
CA PHE A 13 6.20 -2.77 -0.35
C PHE A 13 7.35 -2.50 -1.31
N GLN A 14 7.62 -1.22 -1.57
CA GLN A 14 8.79 -0.80 -2.33
C GLN A 14 9.30 0.54 -1.82
N THR A 15 10.61 0.69 -1.68
CA THR A 15 11.23 1.95 -1.27
C THR A 15 11.91 2.65 -2.43
N LYS A 16 11.84 3.98 -2.41
CA LYS A 16 12.58 4.89 -3.26
C LYS A 16 12.86 6.13 -2.43
N LYS A 17 14.12 6.61 -2.42
CA LYS A 17 14.54 7.80 -1.67
C LYS A 17 13.66 9.03 -1.96
N LYS A 18 13.21 9.18 -3.21
CA LYS A 18 12.21 10.18 -3.62
C LYS A 18 11.39 9.65 -4.80
N ALA A 19 10.25 9.05 -4.51
CA ALA A 19 9.35 8.53 -5.54
C ALA A 19 8.66 9.67 -6.32
N LYS A 20 8.64 9.54 -7.65
CA LYS A 20 7.81 10.37 -8.55
C LYS A 20 6.65 9.54 -9.10
N SER A 21 5.72 10.17 -9.81
CA SER A 21 4.57 9.47 -10.43
C SER A 21 4.97 8.26 -11.28
N PHE A 22 6.10 8.34 -12.00
CA PHE A 22 6.59 7.22 -12.82
C PHE A 22 7.04 6.02 -11.98
N ASP A 23 7.75 6.26 -10.86
CA ASP A 23 8.17 5.18 -9.95
C ASP A 23 6.97 4.50 -9.30
N ILE A 24 5.91 5.27 -9.05
CA ILE A 24 4.66 4.74 -8.48
C ILE A 24 3.89 3.93 -9.54
N ALA A 25 3.94 4.35 -10.81
CA ALA A 25 3.39 3.56 -11.89
C ALA A 25 4.11 2.21 -12.03
N ASP A 26 5.45 2.19 -11.93
CA ASP A 26 6.23 0.93 -11.94
C ASP A 26 5.77 -0.01 -10.81
N PHE A 27 5.62 0.52 -9.59
CA PHE A 27 5.10 -0.26 -8.47
C PHE A 27 3.74 -0.91 -8.78
N PHE A 28 2.81 -0.15 -9.39
CA PHE A 28 1.49 -0.69 -9.72
C PHE A 28 1.51 -1.67 -10.90
N VAL A 29 2.44 -1.55 -11.84
CA VAL A 29 2.66 -2.56 -12.88
C VAL A 29 3.13 -3.87 -12.24
N ASP A 30 4.10 -3.82 -11.34
CA ASP A 30 4.59 -4.99 -10.62
C ASP A 30 3.48 -5.65 -9.78
N LEU A 31 2.66 -4.84 -9.11
CA LEU A 31 1.49 -5.32 -8.37
C LEU A 31 0.46 -5.98 -9.30
N ALA A 32 0.13 -5.34 -10.42
CA ALA A 32 -0.84 -5.87 -11.38
C ALA A 32 -0.37 -7.22 -11.97
N ASN A 33 0.91 -7.35 -12.30
CA ASN A 33 1.53 -8.60 -12.74
C ASN A 33 1.43 -9.68 -11.66
N SER A 34 1.69 -9.33 -10.40
CA SER A 34 1.60 -10.25 -9.27
C SER A 34 0.16 -10.74 -9.07
N LEU A 35 -0.82 -9.84 -9.12
CA LEU A 35 -2.24 -10.18 -9.00
C LEU A 35 -2.72 -11.05 -10.18
N TYR A 36 -2.33 -10.73 -11.40
CA TYR A 36 -2.69 -11.52 -12.58
C TYR A 36 -2.10 -12.94 -12.52
N ALA A 37 -0.85 -13.08 -12.06
CA ALA A 37 -0.21 -14.38 -11.84
C ALA A 37 -0.92 -15.22 -10.76
N GLN A 38 -1.62 -14.58 -9.81
CA GLN A 38 -2.48 -15.24 -8.81
C GLN A 38 -3.88 -15.60 -9.36
N GLY A 39 -4.18 -15.24 -10.61
CA GLY A 39 -5.44 -15.55 -11.28
C GLY A 39 -6.51 -14.45 -11.20
N TYR A 40 -6.19 -13.27 -10.67
CA TYR A 40 -7.14 -12.16 -10.64
C TYR A 40 -7.28 -11.50 -12.02
N THR A 41 -8.52 -11.21 -12.40
CA THR A 41 -8.86 -10.52 -13.67
C THR A 41 -9.18 -9.04 -13.47
N SER A 42 -9.43 -8.61 -12.23
CA SER A 42 -9.61 -7.20 -11.89
C SER A 42 -9.23 -6.90 -10.45
N ALA A 43 -8.89 -5.64 -10.17
CA ALA A 43 -8.67 -5.15 -8.81
C ALA A 43 -9.05 -3.67 -8.66
N ASP A 44 -9.54 -3.33 -7.47
CA ASP A 44 -9.83 -1.95 -7.05
C ASP A 44 -8.75 -1.49 -6.08
N ILE A 45 -8.05 -0.41 -6.43
CA ILE A 45 -6.93 0.15 -5.66
C ILE A 45 -7.36 1.49 -5.08
N PHE A 46 -7.33 1.60 -3.76
CA PHE A 46 -7.69 2.82 -3.04
C PHE A 46 -6.42 3.57 -2.60
N LEU A 47 -6.30 4.83 -2.99
CA LEU A 47 -5.13 5.67 -2.77
C LEU A 47 -5.47 6.92 -1.96
N ASP A 48 -4.52 7.40 -1.15
CA ASP A 48 -4.61 8.74 -0.58
C ASP A 48 -4.55 9.82 -1.69
N ASN A 49 -4.97 11.04 -1.37
CA ASN A 49 -5.10 12.12 -2.36
C ASN A 49 -3.76 12.80 -2.70
N ASN A 50 -2.65 12.06 -2.71
CA ASN A 50 -1.34 12.59 -3.05
C ASN A 50 -1.29 13.02 -4.52
N PRO A 51 -0.73 14.20 -4.87
CA PRO A 51 -0.55 14.63 -6.25
C PRO A 51 0.17 13.61 -7.15
N THR A 52 1.09 12.81 -6.59
CA THR A 52 1.81 11.79 -7.35
C THR A 52 0.92 10.63 -7.80
N HIS A 53 -0.23 10.42 -7.15
CA HIS A 53 -1.21 9.35 -7.44
C HIS A 53 -2.29 9.75 -8.45
N LYS A 54 -2.16 10.93 -9.06
CA LYS A 54 -3.15 11.48 -9.99
C LYS A 54 -2.88 11.04 -11.43
N ASN A 55 -3.45 11.77 -12.39
CA ASN A 55 -3.52 11.40 -13.80
C ASN A 55 -2.19 10.97 -14.41
N LYS A 56 -1.08 11.66 -14.09
CA LYS A 56 0.24 11.31 -14.64
C LYS A 56 0.64 9.86 -14.33
N MET A 57 0.47 9.44 -13.07
CA MET A 57 0.75 8.05 -12.67
C MET A 57 -0.18 7.07 -13.38
N LYS A 58 -1.48 7.38 -13.48
CA LYS A 58 -2.44 6.52 -14.17
C LYS A 58 -2.09 6.35 -15.66
N THR A 59 -1.72 7.42 -16.34
CA THR A 59 -1.27 7.37 -17.74
C THR A 59 0.00 6.55 -17.89
N ASP A 60 1.00 6.79 -17.03
CA ASP A 60 2.27 6.03 -17.05
C ASP A 60 2.02 4.53 -16.78
N PHE A 61 1.11 4.19 -15.88
CA PHE A 61 0.71 2.82 -15.58
C PHE A 61 0.04 2.15 -16.79
N LEU A 62 -0.96 2.80 -17.39
CA LEU A 62 -1.69 2.24 -18.54
C LEU A 62 -0.79 2.02 -19.77
N ASN A 63 0.19 2.90 -19.98
CA ASN A 63 1.14 2.76 -21.09
C ASN A 63 2.12 1.59 -20.91
N LYS A 64 2.33 1.14 -19.67
CA LYS A 64 3.29 0.08 -19.32
C LYS A 64 2.60 -1.27 -19.08
N LEU A 65 1.31 -1.26 -18.80
CA LEU A 65 0.56 -2.48 -18.52
C LEU A 65 0.36 -3.28 -19.80
N ASP A 66 0.98 -4.47 -19.86
CA ASP A 66 0.94 -5.37 -21.02
C ASP A 66 0.14 -6.66 -20.75
N ILE A 67 -0.73 -6.63 -19.75
CA ILE A 67 -1.52 -7.79 -19.31
C ILE A 67 -3.02 -7.45 -19.23
N PRO A 68 -3.92 -8.42 -19.48
CA PRO A 68 -5.35 -8.17 -19.58
C PRO A 68 -6.04 -8.16 -18.20
N ILE A 69 -5.49 -7.40 -17.23
CA ILE A 69 -6.11 -7.19 -15.92
C ILE A 69 -6.75 -5.80 -15.85
N THR A 70 -7.96 -5.72 -15.30
CA THR A 70 -8.65 -4.44 -15.13
C THR A 70 -8.32 -3.83 -13.76
N ILE A 71 -7.52 -2.76 -13.73
CA ILE A 71 -7.20 -2.02 -12.51
C ILE A 71 -8.02 -0.72 -12.44
N ARG A 72 -8.76 -0.53 -11.33
CA ARG A 72 -9.53 0.68 -11.06
C ARG A 72 -8.93 1.43 -9.87
N PHE A 73 -8.54 2.68 -10.09
CA PHE A 73 -7.97 3.53 -9.05
C PHE A 73 -9.00 4.48 -8.45
N HIS A 74 -9.25 4.31 -7.15
CA HIS A 74 -10.09 5.14 -6.31
C HIS A 74 -9.24 6.03 -5.41
N HIS A 75 -9.74 7.22 -5.09
CA HIS A 75 -9.06 8.13 -4.19
C HIS A 75 -9.90 8.37 -2.95
N PHE A 76 -9.29 8.23 -1.78
CA PHE A 76 -9.88 8.70 -0.54
C PHE A 76 -10.08 10.23 -0.60
N PRO A 77 -11.09 10.75 0.13
CA PRO A 77 -11.23 12.18 0.37
C PRO A 77 -9.92 12.81 0.88
N ARG A 78 -9.77 14.11 0.69
CA ARG A 78 -8.60 14.82 1.26
C ARG A 78 -8.70 14.81 2.78
N TYR A 79 -7.55 14.69 3.44
CA TYR A 79 -7.43 14.75 4.90
C TYR A 79 -8.23 13.66 5.64
N SER A 80 -8.44 12.49 5.03
CA SER A 80 -9.12 11.34 5.67
C SER A 80 -8.18 10.15 5.94
N PRO A 81 -7.05 10.33 6.64
CA PRO A 81 -6.11 9.23 6.90
C PRO A 81 -6.73 8.12 7.76
N LEU A 82 -7.68 8.47 8.65
CA LEU A 82 -8.41 7.52 9.48
C LEU A 82 -9.27 6.53 8.67
N CYS A 83 -9.57 6.83 7.41
CA CYS A 83 -10.33 5.91 6.55
C CYS A 83 -9.43 5.00 5.70
N ASN A 84 -8.10 5.14 5.80
CA ASN A 84 -7.14 4.37 5.01
C ASN A 84 -6.50 3.27 5.87
N PRO A 85 -6.81 1.98 5.62
CA PRO A 85 -6.21 0.86 6.37
C PRO A 85 -4.68 0.90 6.37
N THR A 86 -4.06 1.37 5.29
CA THR A 86 -2.60 1.45 5.16
C THR A 86 -1.97 2.38 6.21
N GLU A 87 -2.68 3.43 6.66
CA GLU A 87 -2.17 4.32 7.71
C GLU A 87 -2.02 3.58 9.05
N TYR A 88 -2.97 2.70 9.38
CA TYR A 88 -2.88 1.85 10.57
C TYR A 88 -1.68 0.91 10.50
N LEU A 89 -1.38 0.36 9.32
CA LEU A 89 -0.16 -0.44 9.11
C LEU A 89 1.10 0.42 9.28
N ILE A 90 1.13 1.64 8.74
CA ILE A 90 2.26 2.56 8.92
C ILE A 90 2.49 2.84 10.41
N HIS A 91 1.43 3.08 11.18
CA HIS A 91 1.51 3.26 12.63
C HIS A 91 2.07 2.01 13.33
N LEU A 92 1.59 0.82 12.97
CA LEU A 92 2.08 -0.44 13.54
C LEU A 92 3.55 -0.72 13.18
N ILE A 93 3.96 -0.44 11.94
CA ILE A 93 5.35 -0.54 11.48
C ILE A 93 6.25 0.38 12.30
N ARG A 94 5.81 1.63 12.53
CA ARG A 94 6.54 2.58 13.38
C ARG A 94 6.73 2.00 14.77
N GLN A 95 5.66 1.54 15.41
CA GLN A 95 5.71 0.97 16.76
C GLN A 95 6.63 -0.25 16.85
N LYS A 96 6.54 -1.20 15.91
CA LYS A 96 7.33 -2.44 15.94
C LYS A 96 8.80 -2.23 15.60
N TYR A 97 9.10 -1.41 14.58
CA TYR A 97 10.43 -1.37 13.98
C TYR A 97 11.13 -0.02 14.08
N LEU A 98 10.46 1.08 14.44
CA LEU A 98 11.12 2.39 14.50
C LEU A 98 11.26 2.95 15.91
N HIS A 99 10.33 2.63 16.82
CA HIS A 99 10.31 3.21 18.16
C HIS A 99 11.49 2.80 19.07
N HIS A 100 12.16 1.69 18.79
CA HIS A 100 13.23 1.15 19.63
C HIS A 100 14.60 1.06 18.95
N HIS A 101 14.73 1.56 17.72
CA HIS A 101 16.01 1.47 17.00
C HIS A 101 16.96 2.61 17.38
N ASP A 102 18.25 2.28 17.45
CA ASP A 102 19.33 3.24 17.69
C ASP A 102 19.30 4.31 16.60
N TYR A 103 19.58 5.57 16.96
CA TYR A 103 19.57 6.73 16.07
C TYR A 103 20.60 6.60 14.92
N LYS A 104 21.49 5.61 15.00
CA LYS A 104 22.50 5.25 14.00
C LYS A 104 21.97 4.37 12.87
N LEU A 105 20.74 3.85 12.96
CA LEU A 105 20.16 3.04 11.90
C LEU A 105 20.15 3.82 10.59
N ASN A 106 20.88 3.34 9.60
CA ASN A 106 20.91 4.01 8.32
C ASN A 106 19.67 3.62 7.47
N LEU A 107 19.36 4.42 6.45
CA LEU A 107 18.19 4.18 5.61
C LEU A 107 18.22 2.81 4.92
N GLN A 108 19.39 2.30 4.55
CA GLN A 108 19.53 1.02 3.85
C GLN A 108 19.20 -0.16 4.76
N GLU A 109 19.62 -0.11 6.02
CA GLU A 109 19.28 -1.09 7.05
C GLU A 109 17.77 -1.11 7.31
N LEU A 110 17.15 0.07 7.40
CA LEU A 110 15.72 0.18 7.57
C LEU A 110 14.95 -0.40 6.36
N GLU A 111 15.38 -0.05 5.14
CA GLU A 111 14.79 -0.60 3.92
C GLU A 111 14.86 -2.14 3.90
N LYS A 112 15.98 -2.70 4.35
CA LYS A 112 16.16 -4.16 4.46
C LYS A 112 15.22 -4.76 5.50
N ILE A 113 15.14 -4.19 6.72
CA ILE A 113 14.24 -4.66 7.77
C ILE A 113 12.79 -4.67 7.28
N LEU A 114 12.34 -3.58 6.66
CA LEU A 114 10.97 -3.47 6.16
C LEU A 114 10.72 -4.46 5.03
N SER A 115 11.64 -4.59 4.08
CA SER A 115 11.52 -5.54 2.97
C SER A 115 11.44 -6.99 3.47
N ASP A 116 12.31 -7.38 4.40
CA ASP A 116 12.35 -8.74 4.97
C ASP A 116 11.07 -9.10 5.76
N ASN A 117 10.38 -8.11 6.32
CA ASN A 117 9.21 -8.33 7.17
C ASN A 117 7.86 -8.08 6.47
N LEU A 118 7.83 -7.28 5.40
CA LEU A 118 6.58 -6.88 4.74
C LEU A 118 6.34 -7.58 3.39
N LEU A 119 7.37 -7.84 2.59
CA LEU A 119 7.19 -8.34 1.23
C LEU A 119 6.57 -9.73 1.20
N GLY A 120 5.37 -9.84 0.62
CA GLY A 120 4.69 -11.13 0.40
C GLY A 120 4.34 -11.87 1.70
N LYS A 121 4.24 -11.13 2.81
CA LYS A 121 3.92 -11.68 4.13
C LYS A 121 2.67 -11.00 4.69
N ALA A 122 1.89 -11.77 5.43
CA ALA A 122 0.81 -11.26 6.27
C ALA A 122 1.43 -10.53 7.48
N PHE A 123 1.76 -9.25 7.30
CA PHE A 123 2.32 -8.41 8.38
C PHE A 123 1.33 -8.25 9.55
N ILE A 124 0.05 -8.28 9.22
CA ILE A 124 -1.07 -8.38 10.15
C ILE A 124 -1.87 -9.63 9.83
N SER A 125 -2.55 -10.20 10.83
CA SER A 125 -3.50 -11.29 10.58
C SER A 125 -4.75 -10.78 9.87
N LYS A 126 -5.49 -11.70 9.23
CA LYS A 126 -6.81 -11.38 8.65
C LYS A 126 -7.77 -10.82 9.71
N GLU A 127 -7.74 -11.36 10.93
CA GLU A 127 -8.54 -10.86 12.05
C GLU A 127 -8.19 -9.41 12.39
N GLN A 128 -6.89 -9.07 12.45
CA GLN A 128 -6.46 -7.70 12.69
C GLN A 128 -6.91 -6.76 11.57
N LEU A 129 -6.87 -7.20 10.31
CA LEU A 129 -7.37 -6.42 9.19
C LEU A 129 -8.88 -6.18 9.30
N VAL A 130 -9.66 -7.23 9.61
CA VAL A 130 -11.11 -7.10 9.83
C VAL A 130 -11.40 -6.11 10.96
N ASN A 131 -10.69 -6.21 12.09
CA ASN A 131 -10.85 -5.27 13.20
C ASN A 131 -10.54 -3.82 12.80
N ILE A 132 -9.53 -3.59 11.95
CA ILE A 132 -9.22 -2.26 11.40
C ILE A 132 -10.39 -1.77 10.53
N LEU A 133 -10.92 -2.63 9.65
CA LEU A 133 -12.03 -2.26 8.77
C LEU A 133 -13.32 -1.97 9.55
N GLU A 134 -13.63 -2.76 10.58
CA GLU A 134 -14.76 -2.52 11.48
C GLU A 134 -14.59 -1.20 12.24
N HIS A 135 -13.39 -0.92 12.74
CA HIS A 135 -13.09 0.36 13.37
C HIS A 135 -13.31 1.54 12.41
N ILE A 136 -12.80 1.45 11.18
CA ILE A 136 -13.02 2.46 10.13
C ILE A 136 -14.52 2.63 9.84
N HIS A 137 -15.26 1.54 9.71
CA HIS A 137 -16.70 1.58 9.47
C HIS A 137 -17.45 2.31 10.59
N ASN A 138 -17.10 2.02 11.85
CA ASN A 138 -17.70 2.65 13.02
C ASN A 138 -17.36 4.14 13.12
N LEU A 139 -16.15 4.55 12.70
CA LEU A 139 -15.78 5.97 12.63
C LEU A 139 -16.68 6.75 11.67
N VAL A 140 -17.00 6.18 10.51
CA VAL A 140 -17.84 6.82 9.48
C VAL A 140 -19.30 6.89 9.90
N LEU A 141 -19.82 5.89 10.61
CA LEU A 141 -21.20 5.88 11.09
C LEU A 141 -21.44 6.79 12.31
N SER A 142 -20.38 7.10 13.06
CA SER A 142 -20.46 7.93 14.27
C SER A 142 -20.30 9.44 13.98
N THR A 143 -20.05 9.81 12.72
CA THR A 143 -19.96 11.20 12.22
C THR A 143 -21.18 11.57 11.40
#